data_AF-A0A960Y4W4-F1
#
_entry.id   AF-A0A960Y4W4-F1
#
_cell.length_a   1.000
_cell.length_b   1.000
_cell.length_c   1.000
_cell.angle_alpha   90.00
_cell.angle_beta   90.00
_cell.angle_gamma   90.00
#
_symmetry.space_group_name_H-M   'P 1'
#
loop_
_entity.id
_entity.type
_entity.pdbx_description
1 polymer ?
#
loop_
_entity_poly.entity_id
_entity_poly.type
_entity_poly.pdbx_seq_one_letter_code
_entity_poly.pdbx_strand_id
1 'polypeptide(L)' 'MVLATGGYVSVPVVAAARLLGRRIVLQEQNSVPGSANRLAARWAEMVYLG' A
#
# COMPACT_ATOMS: atom_id res chain seq x y z
N MET A 1 -12.42 -0.24 -2.54
CA MET A 1 -11.27 0.46 -1.94
C MET A 1 -10.56 -0.54 -1.05
N VAL A 2 -9.24 -0.61 -1.13
CA VAL A 2 -8.41 -1.53 -0.34
C VAL A 2 -7.52 -0.69 0.58
N LEU A 3 -7.57 -0.98 1.88
CA LEU A 3 -6.66 -0.42 2.87
C LEU A 3 -5.53 -1.41 3.11
N ALA A 4 -4.31 -0.99 2.84
CA ALA A 4 -3.10 -1.76 3.11
C ALA A 4 -2.35 -1.11 4.26
N THR A 5 -2.21 -1.80 5.39
CA THR A 5 -1.49 -1.30 6.57
C THR A 5 0.03 -1.51 6.50
N GLY A 6 0.54 -1.79 5.29
CA GLY A 6 1.94 -2.01 5.00
C GLY A 6 2.47 -3.42 5.30
N GLY A 7 3.77 -3.62 5.01
CA GLY A 7 4.48 -4.88 5.20
C GLY A 7 4.50 -5.78 3.95
N TYR A 8 5.28 -6.86 3.97
CA TYR A 8 5.49 -7.73 2.80
C TYR A 8 4.19 -8.39 2.28
N VAL A 9 3.26 -8.70 3.19
CA VAL A 9 1.96 -9.32 2.88
C VAL A 9 1.03 -8.35 2.13
N SER A 10 1.25 -7.04 2.25
CA SER A 10 0.43 -6.04 1.56
C SER A 10 0.72 -5.97 0.05
N VAL A 11 1.90 -6.41 -0.40
CA VAL A 11 2.32 -6.35 -1.81
C VAL A 11 1.38 -7.14 -2.75
N PRO A 12 1.08 -8.42 -2.53
CA PRO A 12 0.15 -9.17 -3.39
C PRO A 12 -1.28 -8.60 -3.35
N VAL A 13 -1.71 -8.07 -2.20
CA VAL A 13 -3.05 -7.47 -2.05
C VAL A 13 -3.15 -6.16 -2.84
N VAL A 14 -2.14 -5.30 -2.77
CA VAL A 14 -2.02 -4.06 -3.54
C VAL A 14 -1.93 -4.37 -5.04
N ALA A 15 -1.16 -5.38 -5.43
CA ALA A 15 -1.06 -5.82 -6.82
C ALA A 15 -2.42 -6.31 -7.36
N ALA A 16 -3.14 -7.14 -6.60
CA ALA A 16 -4.47 -7.60 -6.98
C ALA A 16 -5.47 -6.43 -7.08
N ALA A 17 -5.45 -5.50 -6.12
CA ALA A 17 -6.29 -4.30 -6.16
C ALA A 17 -6.01 -3.45 -7.40
N ARG A 18 -4.74 -3.32 -7.80
CA ARG A 18 -4.31 -2.58 -8.99
C ARG A 18 -4.80 -3.24 -10.29
N LEU A 19 -4.73 -4.57 -10.36
CA LEU A 19 -5.24 -5.35 -11.49
C LEU A 19 -6.76 -5.23 -11.62
N LEU A 20 -7.47 -5.18 -10.49
CA LEU A 20 -8.92 -5.03 -10.42
C LEU A 20 -9.40 -3.57 -10.56
N GLY A 21 -8.49 -2.61 -10.81
CA GLY A 21 -8.83 -1.20 -10.93
C GLY A 21 -9.45 -0.58 -9.67
N ARG A 22 -9.16 -1.16 -8.49
CA ARG A 22 -9.69 -0.68 -7.21
C ARG A 22 -8.78 0.37 -6.60
N ARG A 23 -9.38 1.39 -5.96
CA ARG A 23 -8.65 2.38 -5.15
C ARG A 23 -7.84 1.71 -4.06
N ILE A 24 -6.60 2.16 -3.88
CA ILE A 24 -5.63 1.62 -2.92
C ILE A 24 -5.22 2.75 -1.98
N VAL A 25 -5.35 2.51 -0.68
CA VAL A 25 -4.91 3.42 0.38
C VAL A 25 -3.89 2.67 1.22
N LEU A 26 -2.71 3.27 1.41
CA LEU A 26 -1.69 2.74 2.31
C LEU A 26 -1.74 3.49 3.65
N GLN A 27 -1.60 2.75 4.73
CA GLN A 27 -1.40 3.27 6.07
C GLN A 27 -0.11 2.65 6.63
N GLU A 28 0.92 3.47 6.83
CA GLU A 28 2.22 3.06 7.33
C GLU A 28 2.38 3.55 8.77
N GLN A 29 2.49 2.62 9.72
CA GLN A 29 2.68 2.93 11.15
C GLN A 29 4.10 3.41 11.51
N ASN A 30 5.04 3.27 10.57
CA ASN A 30 6.43 3.64 10.77
C ASN A 30 6.73 4.96 10.07
N SER A 31 7.48 5.84 10.73
CA SER A 31 7.96 7.10 10.11
C SER A 31 8.89 6.87 8.91
N VAL A 32 9.44 5.66 8.75
CA VAL A 32 10.30 5.28 7.61
C VAL A 32 9.64 4.14 6.83
N PRO A 33 9.19 4.40 5.58
CA PRO A 33 8.56 3.37 4.76
C PRO A 33 9.52 2.23 4.41
N GLY A 34 9.09 0.99 4.64
CA GLY A 34 9.82 -0.21 4.20
C GLY A 34 9.91 -0.31 2.67
N SER A 35 10.76 -1.19 2.15
CA SER A 35 10.89 -1.43 0.69
C SER A 35 9.59 -1.92 0.05
N ALA A 36 8.86 -2.80 0.74
CA ALA A 36 7.53 -3.26 0.32
C ALA A 36 6.52 -2.11 0.21
N ASN A 37 6.55 -1.19 1.17
CA ASN A 37 5.61 -0.08 1.21
C ASN A 37 5.98 1.02 0.22
N ARG A 38 7.27 1.23 -0.08
CA ARG A 38 7.70 2.07 -1.20
C ARG A 38 7.22 1.52 -2.54
N LEU A 39 7.28 0.21 -2.74
CA LEU A 39 6.76 -0.42 -3.95
C LEU A 39 5.25 -0.23 -4.03
N ALA A 40 4.52 -0.54 -2.96
CA ALA A 40 3.08 -0.38 -2.88
C ALA A 40 2.63 1.09 -3.04
N ALA A 41 3.42 2.05 -2.52
CA ALA A 41 3.14 3.48 -2.60
C ALA A 41 3.12 3.99 -4.05
N ARG A 42 3.82 3.32 -4.98
CA ARG A 42 3.75 3.66 -6.41
C ARG A 42 2.36 3.43 -7.03
N TRP A 43 1.55 2.59 -6.40
CA TRP A 43 0.20 2.25 -6.87
C TRP A 43 -0.90 2.70 -5.92
N ALA A 44 -0.55 3.22 -4.76
CA ALA A 44 -1.50 3.80 -3.83
C ALA A 44 -1.92 5.20 -4.29
N GLU A 45 -3.19 5.50 -4.12
CA GLU A 45 -3.76 6.82 -4.41
C GLU A 45 -3.46 7.78 -3.25
N MET A 46 -3.42 7.26 -2.02
CA MET A 46 -3.02 8.00 -0.81
C MET A 46 -2.19 7.12 0.11
N VAL A 47 -1.21 7.75 0.76
CA VAL A 47 -0.34 7.14 1.77
C VAL A 47 -0.47 7.96 3.04
N TYR A 48 -1.01 7.34 4.09
CA TYR A 48 -1.07 7.91 5.43
C TYR A 48 0.13 7.41 6.22
N LEU A 49 0.95 8.35 6.71
CA LEU A 49 2.07 8.10 7.62
C LEU A 49 1.61 8.48 9.03
N GLY A 50 1.76 7.59 10.02
CA GLY A 50 1.32 7.87 11.39
C GLY A 50 1.71 6.80 12.38
#